data_AF-I4CZM0-F1
#
_entry.id   AF-I4CZM0-F1
#
_cell.length_a   1.000
_cell.length_b   1.000
_cell.length_c   1.000
_cell.angle_alpha   90.00
_cell.angle_beta   90.00
_cell.angle_gamma   90.00
#
_symmetry.space_group_name_H-M   'P 1'
#
loop_
_entity.id
_entity.type
_entity.pdbx_description
1 polymer ?
#
loop_
_entity_poly.entity_id
_entity_poly.type
_entity_poly.pdbx_seq_one_letter_code
_entity_poly.pdbx_strand_id
1 'polypeptide(L)'
;MQPARKKAILAAGLGMMYGDVPFPKIKWIFQNLNKAEVLLTFNVDFLVTYLADRQANRKAIANIGLDQHVPWDMLKQLKAHQPRSWQYLIQRYLSEGIKQESGAQYMTVFFIRPAGSNPMAYWFIHLANNYRANDVMKKIHWKYGNNFSHMLSPSSFFSYDANRDIAVTGQHDLLLDEHYFDDATNDRIRGELSELLPKQVYEVERQPFLGLMSGLTNYTMADELRVKQALDIAVATGDLLAVDKNGKTRRRKGTSIKSTDILIAPPQRPIFFVPPLKKSSSEN
;
A
#
# COMPACT_ATOMS: atom_id res chain seq x y z
N MET A 1 -12.20 -11.00 33.66
CA MET A 1 -13.21 -10.66 32.64
C MET A 1 -12.55 -10.77 31.27
N GLN A 2 -12.87 -11.78 30.46
CA GLN A 2 -12.36 -11.84 29.07
C GLN A 2 -13.07 -10.75 28.25
N PRO A 3 -12.36 -9.87 27.52
CA PRO A 3 -13.02 -8.88 26.69
C PRO A 3 -13.79 -9.58 25.57
N ALA A 4 -15.08 -9.29 25.46
CA ALA A 4 -15.95 -9.83 24.42
C ALA A 4 -15.35 -9.59 23.03
N ARG A 5 -15.20 -10.65 22.24
CA ARG A 5 -14.70 -10.61 20.86
C ARG A 5 -15.74 -9.99 19.92
N LYS A 6 -15.97 -8.69 20.03
CA LYS A 6 -16.86 -7.96 19.10
C LYS A 6 -16.09 -7.65 17.81
N LYS A 7 -16.58 -8.15 16.67
CA LYS A 7 -16.23 -7.63 15.35
C LYS A 7 -17.10 -6.40 15.10
N ALA A 8 -16.50 -5.31 14.66
CA ALA A 8 -17.22 -4.11 14.23
C ALA A 8 -16.76 -3.79 12.81
N ILE A 9 -17.72 -3.68 11.89
CA ILE A 9 -17.52 -3.20 10.53
C ILE A 9 -18.24 -1.87 10.46
N LEU A 10 -17.51 -0.78 10.23
CA LEU A 10 -18.08 0.54 10.01
C LEU A 10 -17.90 0.90 8.54
N ALA A 11 -19.00 1.19 7.83
CA ALA A 11 -18.95 1.75 6.49
C ALA A 11 -19.38 3.23 6.58
N ALA A 12 -18.53 4.14 6.13
CA ALA A 12 -18.83 5.58 6.11
C ALA A 12 -18.50 6.20 4.75
N GLY A 13 -19.39 7.07 4.26
CA GLY A 13 -19.18 7.84 3.03
C GLY A 13 -18.78 9.28 3.35
N LEU A 14 -17.65 9.72 2.79
CA LEU A 14 -17.16 11.09 2.85
C LEU A 14 -17.60 11.82 1.56
N GLY A 15 -18.88 12.20 1.51
CA GLY A 15 -19.43 13.13 0.53
C GLY A 15 -19.51 14.56 1.08
N MET A 16 -19.68 15.56 0.20
CA MET A 16 -19.59 17.04 0.36
C MET A 16 -20.07 17.73 1.66
N MET A 17 -20.65 17.04 2.64
CA MET A 17 -21.08 17.59 3.93
C MET A 17 -20.92 16.65 5.15
N TYR A 18 -20.35 15.45 5.00
CA TYR A 18 -20.33 14.46 6.09
C TYR A 18 -19.05 14.53 6.93
N GLY A 19 -19.11 15.31 8.02
CA GLY A 19 -18.13 15.33 9.11
C GLY A 19 -18.38 14.28 10.20
N ASP A 20 -19.21 13.26 9.93
CA ASP A 20 -19.78 12.41 11.00
C ASP A 20 -18.75 11.46 11.64
N VAL A 21 -17.69 11.11 10.91
CA VAL A 21 -16.65 10.19 11.39
C VAL A 21 -15.25 10.81 11.27
N PRO A 22 -14.86 11.67 12.22
CA PRO A 22 -13.49 12.16 12.33
C PRO A 22 -12.50 11.00 12.53
N PHE A 23 -11.28 11.12 11.98
CA PHE A 23 -10.23 10.12 12.18
C PHE A 23 -9.90 9.84 13.65
N PRO A 24 -9.97 10.81 14.59
CA PRO A 24 -9.87 10.51 16.02
C PRO A 24 -10.85 9.44 16.53
N LYS A 25 -12.08 9.38 16.01
CA LYS A 25 -13.06 8.33 16.37
C LYS A 25 -12.66 6.98 15.76
N ILE A 26 -12.16 6.98 14.52
CA ILE A 26 -11.66 5.77 13.84
C ILE A 26 -10.46 5.20 14.61
N LYS A 27 -9.54 6.08 15.03
CA LYS A 27 -8.40 5.72 15.89
C LYS A 27 -8.85 5.09 17.19
N TRP A 28 -9.84 5.68 17.85
CA TRP A 28 -10.42 5.09 19.05
C TRP A 28 -10.98 3.68 18.79
N ILE A 29 -11.68 3.46 17.68
CA ILE A 29 -12.19 2.14 17.29
C ILE A 29 -11.03 1.13 17.19
N PHE A 30 -9.95 1.46 16.49
CA PHE A 30 -8.81 0.55 16.33
C PHE A 30 -8.01 0.34 17.62
N GLN A 31 -7.98 1.32 18.53
CA GLN A 31 -7.35 1.19 19.85
C GLN A 31 -8.14 0.29 20.80
N ASN A 32 -9.47 0.23 20.66
CA ASN A 32 -10.35 -0.45 21.63
C ASN A 32 -10.92 -1.78 21.11
N LEU A 33 -10.92 -2.02 19.79
CA LEU A 33 -11.48 -3.21 19.18
C LEU A 33 -10.43 -3.99 18.37
N ASN A 34 -10.02 -5.15 18.88
CA ASN A 34 -8.94 -5.98 18.32
C ASN A 34 -9.16 -6.48 16.88
N LYS A 35 -10.40 -6.54 16.40
CA LYS A 35 -10.75 -7.04 15.06
C LYS A 35 -11.66 -6.06 14.30
N ALA A 36 -11.49 -4.76 14.56
CA ALA A 36 -12.20 -3.74 13.81
C ALA A 36 -11.75 -3.73 12.35
N GLU A 37 -12.72 -3.46 11.49
CA GLU A 37 -12.52 -3.11 10.09
C GLU A 37 -13.37 -1.86 9.79
N VAL A 38 -12.81 -0.91 9.06
CA VAL A 38 -13.49 0.31 8.65
C VAL A 38 -13.36 0.45 7.14
N LEU A 39 -14.48 0.67 6.47
CA LEU A 39 -14.59 0.93 5.05
C LEU A 39 -14.97 2.40 4.87
N LEU A 40 -14.16 3.16 4.16
CA LEU A 40 -14.44 4.54 3.82
C LEU A 40 -14.60 4.67 2.32
N THR A 41 -15.60 5.42 1.89
CA THR A 41 -15.67 5.90 0.50
C THR A 41 -15.45 7.40 0.46
N PHE A 42 -14.56 7.85 -0.41
CA PHE A 42 -14.24 9.27 -0.56
C PHE A 42 -14.31 9.64 -2.03
N ASN A 43 -15.01 10.72 -2.37
CA ASN A 43 -15.10 11.14 -3.76
C ASN A 43 -13.85 11.95 -4.16
N VAL A 44 -13.10 11.45 -5.14
CA VAL A 44 -11.80 12.02 -5.55
C VAL A 44 -11.97 13.21 -6.48
N ASP A 45 -13.05 13.33 -7.24
CA ASP A 45 -13.24 14.51 -8.09
C ASP A 45 -13.49 15.77 -7.28
N PHE A 46 -14.13 15.62 -6.11
CA PHE A 46 -14.20 16.70 -5.13
C PHE A 46 -12.85 17.04 -4.51
N LEU A 47 -11.80 16.22 -4.63
CA LEU A 47 -10.45 16.53 -4.13
C LEU A 47 -9.93 17.83 -4.76
N VAL A 48 -10.16 18.06 -6.06
CA VAL A 48 -9.80 19.33 -6.72
C VAL A 48 -10.56 20.50 -6.10
N THR A 49 -11.84 20.30 -5.78
CA THR A 49 -12.67 21.29 -5.10
C THR A 49 -12.25 21.52 -3.65
N TYR A 50 -11.94 20.48 -2.87
CA TYR A 50 -11.42 20.53 -1.48
C TYR A 50 -10.05 21.20 -1.42
N LEU A 51 -9.27 21.10 -2.49
CA LEU A 51 -7.93 21.69 -2.59
C LEU A 51 -7.96 23.03 -3.34
N ALA A 52 -9.13 23.56 -3.69
CA ALA A 52 -9.25 24.98 -3.95
C ALA A 52 -9.03 25.68 -2.61
N ASP A 53 -7.99 26.51 -2.51
CA ASP A 53 -7.57 27.20 -1.28
C ASP A 53 -8.62 28.23 -0.82
N ARG A 54 -9.73 27.72 -0.29
CA ARG A 54 -10.89 28.45 0.22
C ARG A 54 -11.13 28.01 1.66
N GLN A 55 -11.50 28.96 2.51
CA GLN A 55 -11.69 28.71 3.95
C GLN A 55 -12.67 27.56 4.26
N ALA A 56 -13.76 27.45 3.49
CA ALA A 56 -14.75 26.38 3.66
C ALA A 56 -14.15 24.97 3.45
N ASN A 57 -13.22 24.84 2.50
CA ASN A 57 -12.62 23.56 2.15
C ASN A 57 -11.58 23.12 3.18
N ARG A 58 -10.73 24.06 3.63
CA ARG A 58 -9.79 23.81 4.73
C ARG A 58 -10.52 23.36 5.99
N LYS A 59 -11.65 24.02 6.31
CA LYS A 59 -12.51 23.62 7.44
C LYS A 59 -13.03 22.20 7.30
N ALA A 60 -13.42 21.75 6.10
CA ALA A 60 -13.89 20.38 5.89
C ALA A 60 -12.77 19.34 6.13
N ILE A 61 -11.56 19.59 5.61
CA ILE A 61 -10.39 18.73 5.83
C ILE A 61 -9.95 18.74 7.30
N ALA A 62 -10.02 19.89 7.96
CA ALA A 62 -9.75 20.02 9.39
C ALA A 62 -10.76 19.24 10.26
N ASN A 63 -12.05 19.30 9.92
CA ASN A 63 -13.10 18.59 10.67
C ASN A 63 -12.89 17.07 10.69
N ILE A 64 -12.33 16.49 9.63
CA ILE A 64 -12.01 15.07 9.59
C ILE A 64 -10.66 14.75 10.23
N GLY A 65 -9.81 15.75 10.48
CA GLY A 65 -8.50 15.61 11.13
C GLY A 65 -7.33 15.43 10.17
N LEU A 66 -7.45 15.84 8.91
CA LEU A 66 -6.40 15.65 7.90
C LEU A 66 -5.66 16.95 7.50
N ASP A 67 -6.00 18.10 8.09
CA ASP A 67 -5.52 19.42 7.64
C ASP A 67 -3.99 19.53 7.64
N GLN A 68 -3.35 19.01 8.68
CA GLN A 68 -1.88 18.99 8.83
C GLN A 68 -1.16 18.13 7.78
N HIS A 69 -1.88 17.20 7.13
CA HIS A 69 -1.34 16.35 6.08
C HIS A 69 -1.49 16.95 4.69
N VAL A 70 -2.19 18.08 4.55
CA VAL A 70 -2.29 18.77 3.27
C VAL A 70 -1.19 19.84 3.18
N PRO A 71 -0.30 19.78 2.17
CA PRO A 71 0.77 20.76 2.02
C PRO A 71 0.23 22.06 1.41
N TRP A 72 -0.59 22.80 2.15
CA TRP A 72 -1.31 23.99 1.68
C TRP A 72 -0.40 25.06 1.06
N ASP A 73 0.77 25.28 1.64
CA ASP A 73 1.71 26.31 1.18
C ASP A 73 2.38 25.91 -0.14
N MET A 74 2.67 24.63 -0.32
CA MET A 74 3.26 24.09 -1.55
C MET A 74 2.21 23.91 -2.66
N LEU A 75 0.93 23.84 -2.30
CA LEU A 75 -0.15 23.53 -3.23
C LEU A 75 -0.20 24.47 -4.44
N LYS A 76 0.02 25.77 -4.21
CA LYS A 76 0.05 26.77 -5.28
C LYS A 76 1.23 26.52 -6.23
N GLN A 77 2.40 26.21 -5.68
CA GLN A 77 3.61 25.91 -6.46
C GLN A 77 3.47 24.60 -7.24
N LEU A 78 2.93 23.55 -6.61
CA LEU A 78 2.67 22.26 -7.26
C LEU A 78 1.70 22.43 -8.45
N LYS A 79 0.61 23.19 -8.28
CA LYS A 79 -0.33 23.47 -9.38
C LYS A 79 0.32 24.26 -10.52
N ALA A 80 1.21 25.21 -10.20
CA ALA A 80 1.86 26.06 -11.20
C ALA A 80 2.97 25.35 -11.98
N HIS A 81 3.81 24.56 -11.30
CA HIS A 81 5.02 23.98 -11.88
C HIS A 81 4.90 22.48 -12.19
N GLN A 82 3.88 21.81 -11.64
CA GLN A 82 3.63 20.39 -11.84
C GLN A 82 2.14 20.13 -12.19
N PRO A 83 1.58 20.79 -13.23
CA PRO A 83 0.16 20.76 -13.54
C PRO A 83 -0.37 19.35 -13.86
N ARG A 84 0.52 18.44 -14.28
CA ARG A 84 0.18 17.05 -14.59
C ARG A 84 0.24 16.10 -13.38
N SER A 85 1.01 16.39 -12.34
CA SER A 85 1.26 15.45 -11.22
C SER A 85 0.84 15.95 -9.83
N TRP A 86 0.45 17.23 -9.68
CA TRP A 86 0.08 17.79 -8.38
C TRP A 86 -1.06 17.01 -7.68
N GLN A 87 -2.04 16.52 -8.47
CA GLN A 87 -3.15 15.71 -7.95
C GLN A 87 -2.64 14.41 -7.32
N TYR A 88 -1.71 13.74 -7.99
CA TYR A 88 -1.08 12.52 -7.50
C TYR A 88 -0.34 12.76 -6.18
N LEU A 89 0.43 13.85 -6.09
CA LEU A 89 1.19 14.16 -4.89
C LEU A 89 0.29 14.39 -3.68
N ILE A 90 -0.82 15.10 -3.85
CA ILE A 90 -1.74 15.35 -2.73
C ILE A 90 -2.53 14.10 -2.36
N GLN A 91 -2.89 13.30 -3.35
CA GLN A 91 -3.49 12.00 -3.11
C GLN A 91 -2.58 11.10 -2.27
N ARG A 92 -1.27 11.13 -2.52
CA ARG A 92 -0.27 10.48 -1.67
C ARG A 92 -0.27 11.04 -0.25
N TYR A 93 -0.16 12.36 -0.09
CA TYR A 93 -0.18 13.01 1.23
C TYR A 93 -1.45 12.69 2.03
N LEU A 94 -2.62 12.73 1.38
CA LEU A 94 -3.89 12.40 2.02
C LEU A 94 -3.98 10.91 2.37
N SER A 95 -3.54 10.00 1.50
CA SER A 95 -3.48 8.57 1.80
C SER A 95 -2.57 8.28 3.01
N GLU A 96 -1.40 8.90 3.05
CA GLU A 96 -0.48 8.82 4.20
C GLU A 96 -1.13 9.38 5.48
N GLY A 97 -1.80 10.54 5.40
CA GLY A 97 -2.54 11.13 6.51
C GLY A 97 -3.66 10.22 7.03
N ILE A 98 -4.48 9.66 6.13
CA ILE A 98 -5.55 8.70 6.48
C ILE A 98 -4.97 7.50 7.22
N LYS A 99 -3.85 6.95 6.75
CA LYS A 99 -3.16 5.84 7.39
C LYS A 99 -2.73 6.19 8.81
N GLN A 100 -2.07 7.33 8.97
CA GLN A 100 -1.53 7.78 10.25
C GLN A 100 -2.64 8.12 11.26
N GLU A 101 -3.63 8.90 10.83
CA GLU A 101 -4.69 9.41 11.71
C GLU A 101 -5.72 8.34 12.07
N SER A 102 -5.97 7.37 11.19
CA SER A 102 -6.88 6.26 11.51
C SER A 102 -6.32 5.31 12.57
N GLY A 103 -4.99 5.22 12.75
CA GLY A 103 -4.37 4.25 13.64
C GLY A 103 -4.54 2.78 13.22
N ALA A 104 -5.03 2.51 12.01
CA ALA A 104 -5.17 1.16 11.49
C ALA A 104 -3.81 0.54 11.17
N GLN A 105 -3.58 -0.72 11.53
CA GLN A 105 -2.32 -1.43 11.18
C GLN A 105 -2.21 -1.72 9.68
N TYR A 106 -3.35 -1.97 9.02
CA TYR A 106 -3.42 -2.30 7.61
C TYR A 106 -4.36 -1.35 6.87
N MET A 107 -3.97 -0.93 5.66
CA MET A 107 -4.78 -0.08 4.78
C MET A 107 -4.65 -0.56 3.35
N THR A 108 -5.75 -0.58 2.62
CA THR A 108 -5.72 -0.63 1.16
C THR A 108 -6.61 0.47 0.60
N VAL A 109 -6.10 1.19 -0.40
CA VAL A 109 -6.82 2.24 -1.12
C VAL A 109 -7.03 1.76 -2.55
N PHE A 110 -8.25 1.85 -3.05
CA PHE A 110 -8.58 1.53 -4.44
C PHE A 110 -9.41 2.66 -5.01
N PHE A 111 -9.24 2.92 -6.30
CA PHE A 111 -10.17 3.77 -7.04
C PHE A 111 -11.32 2.92 -7.52
N ILE A 112 -12.52 3.48 -7.55
CA ILE A 112 -13.71 2.90 -8.15
C ILE A 112 -14.20 3.89 -9.19
N ARG A 113 -14.33 3.44 -10.43
CA ARG A 113 -15.13 4.13 -11.44
C ARG A 113 -16.48 3.42 -11.62
N PRO A 114 -17.62 4.07 -11.36
CA PRO A 114 -18.91 3.48 -11.68
C PRO A 114 -19.00 3.15 -13.17
N ALA A 115 -19.68 2.05 -13.52
CA ALA A 115 -20.04 1.80 -14.91
C ALA A 115 -21.11 2.82 -15.36
N GLY A 116 -20.99 3.36 -16.58
CA GLY A 116 -21.98 4.28 -17.16
C GLY A 116 -21.46 5.69 -17.39
N SER A 117 -22.37 6.66 -17.53
CA SER A 117 -22.07 8.05 -17.88
C SER A 117 -21.55 8.91 -16.72
N ASN A 118 -21.48 8.36 -15.50
CA ASN A 118 -20.93 9.08 -14.35
C ASN A 118 -19.40 8.95 -14.37
N PRO A 119 -18.64 10.01 -14.68
CA PRO A 119 -17.19 9.94 -14.74
C PRO A 119 -16.54 9.85 -13.34
N MET A 120 -17.34 9.91 -12.26
CA MET A 120 -16.79 10.19 -10.94
C MET A 120 -15.93 9.05 -10.39
N ALA A 121 -14.70 9.37 -10.00
CA ALA A 121 -13.79 8.46 -9.32
C ALA A 121 -13.97 8.55 -7.80
N TYR A 122 -14.10 7.39 -7.15
CA TYR A 122 -14.16 7.28 -5.70
C TYR A 122 -12.96 6.52 -5.17
N TRP A 123 -12.37 6.96 -4.08
CA TRP A 123 -11.57 6.10 -3.24
C TRP A 123 -12.47 5.20 -2.42
N PHE A 124 -12.11 3.93 -2.41
CA PHE A 124 -12.57 2.94 -1.47
C PHE A 124 -11.38 2.53 -0.61
N ILE A 125 -11.46 2.85 0.67
CA ILE A 125 -10.38 2.67 1.63
C ILE A 125 -10.81 1.61 2.63
N HIS A 126 -10.07 0.51 2.69
CA HIS A 126 -10.23 -0.52 3.70
C HIS A 126 -9.14 -0.37 4.76
N LEU A 127 -9.55 -0.16 6.00
CA LEU A 127 -8.70 -0.05 7.18
C LEU A 127 -8.94 -1.28 8.07
N ALA A 128 -7.88 -1.91 8.55
CA ALA A 128 -7.99 -3.11 9.38
C ALA A 128 -6.85 -3.23 10.41
N ASN A 129 -7.10 -3.87 11.55
CA ASN A 129 -6.07 -4.35 12.47
C ASN A 129 -5.74 -5.85 12.28
N ASN A 130 -6.12 -6.39 11.13
CA ASN A 130 -5.92 -7.80 10.81
C ASN A 130 -5.35 -7.96 9.40
N TYR A 131 -4.12 -8.50 9.31
CA TYR A 131 -3.46 -8.79 8.05
C TYR A 131 -4.32 -9.65 7.12
N ARG A 132 -4.98 -10.68 7.67
CA ARG A 132 -5.79 -11.59 6.87
C ARG A 132 -7.01 -10.90 6.25
N ALA A 133 -7.58 -9.91 6.93
CA ALA A 133 -8.66 -9.12 6.36
C ALA A 133 -8.16 -8.30 5.17
N ASN A 134 -6.98 -7.68 5.29
CA ASN A 134 -6.34 -6.91 4.22
C ASN A 134 -6.02 -7.80 2.99
N ASP A 135 -5.42 -8.97 3.21
CA ASP A 135 -5.13 -9.96 2.16
C ASP A 135 -6.41 -10.44 1.45
N VAL A 136 -7.46 -10.76 2.21
CA VAL A 136 -8.76 -11.15 1.65
C VAL A 136 -9.36 -10.02 0.80
N MET A 137 -9.28 -8.77 1.25
CA MET A 137 -9.76 -7.62 0.47
C MET A 137 -9.05 -7.53 -0.88
N LYS A 138 -7.71 -7.60 -0.91
CA LYS A 138 -6.95 -7.58 -2.17
C LYS A 138 -7.30 -8.77 -3.07
N LYS A 139 -7.43 -9.97 -2.50
CA LYS A 139 -7.84 -11.16 -3.24
C LYS A 139 -9.21 -10.99 -3.90
N ILE A 140 -10.16 -10.32 -3.24
CA ILE A 140 -11.46 -9.99 -3.80
C ILE A 140 -11.28 -9.05 -5.01
N HIS A 141 -10.51 -7.97 -4.88
CA HIS A 141 -10.26 -7.06 -6.00
C HIS A 141 -9.61 -7.76 -7.20
N TRP A 142 -8.62 -8.61 -6.96
CA TRP A 142 -7.99 -9.44 -8.00
C TRP A 142 -8.93 -10.48 -8.62
N LYS A 143 -9.83 -11.05 -7.84
CA LYS A 143 -10.78 -12.05 -8.34
C LYS A 143 -11.83 -11.41 -9.25
N TYR A 144 -12.32 -10.23 -8.87
CA TYR A 144 -13.41 -9.59 -9.60
C TYR A 144 -12.91 -8.64 -10.68
N GLY A 145 -11.65 -8.17 -10.65
CA GLY A 145 -11.01 -7.49 -11.79
C GLY A 145 -11.90 -6.43 -12.44
N ASN A 146 -12.56 -5.59 -11.64
CA ASN A 146 -13.56 -4.63 -12.11
C ASN A 146 -12.92 -3.28 -12.46
N ASN A 147 -13.76 -2.22 -12.53
CA ASN A 147 -13.43 -0.78 -12.54
C ASN A 147 -12.63 -0.29 -11.31
N PHE A 148 -11.87 -1.19 -10.66
CA PHE A 148 -10.94 -0.85 -9.61
C PHE A 148 -9.56 -0.60 -10.19
N SER A 149 -8.92 0.43 -9.69
CA SER A 149 -7.59 0.79 -10.15
C SER A 149 -6.77 1.43 -9.04
N HIS A 150 -5.49 1.65 -9.33
CA HIS A 150 -4.55 2.31 -8.45
C HIS A 150 -3.64 3.24 -9.24
N MET A 151 -3.33 4.41 -8.70
CA MET A 151 -2.44 5.38 -9.38
C MET A 151 -0.99 5.33 -8.89
N LEU A 152 -0.69 4.71 -7.74
CA LEU A 152 0.70 4.48 -7.31
C LEU A 152 1.24 3.18 -7.93
N SER A 153 2.58 3.04 -7.97
CA SER A 153 3.25 1.82 -8.42
C SER A 153 2.59 0.57 -7.82
N PRO A 154 2.22 -0.44 -8.63
CA PRO A 154 1.40 -1.54 -8.16
C PRO A 154 2.16 -2.46 -7.19
N SER A 155 3.49 -2.48 -7.23
CA SER A 155 4.34 -3.38 -6.46
C SER A 155 4.83 -2.79 -5.14
N SER A 156 5.18 -1.50 -5.13
CA SER A 156 5.66 -0.77 -3.95
C SER A 156 5.27 0.71 -4.02
N PHE A 157 4.39 1.16 -3.13
CA PHE A 157 3.87 2.53 -3.09
C PHE A 157 4.91 3.57 -2.66
N PHE A 158 5.99 3.13 -2.00
CA PHE A 158 7.05 3.98 -1.46
C PHE A 158 8.38 3.87 -2.21
N SER A 159 8.53 2.89 -3.11
CA SER A 159 9.77 2.75 -3.86
C SER A 159 9.87 3.91 -4.84
N TYR A 160 10.95 4.68 -4.69
CA TYR A 160 11.42 5.57 -5.74
C TYR A 160 11.71 4.73 -6.99
N ASP A 161 10.95 4.98 -8.05
CA ASP A 161 11.16 4.36 -9.35
C ASP A 161 11.89 5.38 -10.23
N ALA A 162 13.22 5.22 -10.34
CA ALA A 162 14.05 6.08 -11.18
C ALA A 162 13.62 6.04 -12.65
N ASN A 163 13.01 4.94 -13.09
CA ASN A 163 12.45 4.80 -14.45
C ASN A 163 11.11 5.54 -14.60
N ARG A 164 10.61 6.17 -13.54
CA ARG A 164 9.43 7.04 -13.54
C ARG A 164 9.72 8.45 -13.03
N ASP A 165 10.94 8.70 -12.57
CA ASP A 165 11.37 10.05 -12.24
C ASP A 165 11.56 10.83 -13.55
N ILE A 166 10.75 11.87 -13.74
CA ILE A 166 10.82 12.77 -14.89
C ILE A 166 12.20 13.44 -14.98
N ALA A 167 12.82 13.75 -13.84
CA ALA A 167 14.16 14.33 -13.80
C ALA A 167 15.24 13.36 -14.30
N VAL A 168 14.99 12.06 -14.24
CA VAL A 168 15.92 11.01 -14.70
C VAL A 168 15.60 10.56 -16.13
N THR A 169 14.33 10.37 -16.44
CA THR A 169 13.88 9.77 -17.72
C THR A 169 13.61 10.80 -18.81
N GLY A 170 13.32 12.05 -18.45
CA GLY A 170 12.82 13.07 -19.38
C GLY A 170 11.42 12.76 -19.94
N GLN A 171 10.75 11.71 -19.47
CA GLN A 171 9.45 11.26 -19.97
C GLN A 171 8.33 11.67 -19.03
N HIS A 172 7.64 12.75 -19.39
CA HIS A 172 6.59 13.35 -18.56
C HIS A 172 5.34 12.47 -18.34
N ASP A 173 5.13 11.44 -19.16
CA ASP A 173 3.89 10.64 -19.15
C ASP A 173 3.95 9.36 -18.29
N LEU A 174 5.12 8.95 -17.79
CA LEU A 174 5.29 7.70 -17.03
C LEU A 174 4.74 7.72 -15.59
N LEU A 175 4.34 8.88 -15.09
CA LEU A 175 3.79 9.07 -13.74
C LEU A 175 2.26 8.89 -13.67
N LEU A 176 1.58 8.72 -14.80
CA LEU A 176 0.11 8.80 -14.89
C LEU A 176 -0.57 7.46 -15.23
N ASP A 177 0.19 6.38 -15.35
CA ASP A 177 -0.41 5.07 -15.63
C ASP A 177 -1.23 4.59 -14.45
N GLU A 178 -2.51 4.39 -14.73
CA GLU A 178 -3.42 3.75 -13.82
C GLU A 178 -3.31 2.22 -13.93
N HIS A 179 -3.11 1.57 -12.80
CA HIS A 179 -2.92 0.12 -12.70
C HIS A 179 -4.25 -0.54 -12.38
N TYR A 180 -4.67 -1.49 -13.22
CA TYR A 180 -5.90 -2.25 -13.04
C TYR A 180 -5.61 -3.60 -12.40
N PHE A 181 -6.63 -4.27 -11.88
CA PHE A 181 -6.50 -5.63 -11.33
C PHE A 181 -6.54 -6.67 -12.46
N ASP A 182 -5.58 -6.58 -13.38
CA ASP A 182 -5.50 -7.37 -14.62
C ASP A 182 -4.18 -8.14 -14.77
N ASP A 183 -4.08 -8.98 -15.80
CA ASP A 183 -2.92 -9.85 -16.01
C ASP A 183 -1.64 -9.05 -16.31
N ALA A 184 -1.75 -7.91 -17.02
CA ALA A 184 -0.61 -7.05 -17.31
C ALA A 184 0.00 -6.45 -16.02
N THR A 185 -0.83 -5.91 -15.14
CA THR A 185 -0.41 -5.40 -13.83
C THR A 185 0.10 -6.53 -12.95
N ASN A 186 -0.52 -7.71 -13.01
CA ASN A 186 -0.09 -8.88 -12.26
C ASN A 186 1.33 -9.32 -12.65
N ASP A 187 1.64 -9.41 -13.95
CA ASP A 187 2.97 -9.80 -14.42
C ASP A 187 4.03 -8.76 -14.07
N ARG A 188 3.67 -7.47 -14.14
CA ARG A 188 4.52 -6.39 -13.65
C ARG A 188 4.83 -6.53 -12.16
N ILE A 189 3.81 -6.71 -11.33
CA ILE A 189 3.96 -6.93 -9.88
C ILE A 189 4.90 -8.10 -9.61
N ARG A 190 4.70 -9.22 -10.32
CA ARG A 190 5.52 -10.42 -10.15
C ARG A 190 6.97 -10.15 -10.52
N GLY A 191 7.24 -9.44 -11.61
CA GLY A 191 8.59 -9.05 -12.02
C GLY A 191 9.26 -8.17 -10.96
N GLU A 192 8.66 -7.03 -10.63
CA GLU A 192 9.24 -6.07 -9.69
C GLU A 192 9.42 -6.66 -8.28
N LEU A 193 8.45 -7.42 -7.78
CA LEU A 193 8.58 -8.08 -6.47
C LEU A 193 9.58 -9.23 -6.48
N SER A 194 9.79 -9.92 -7.60
CA SER A 194 10.79 -11.00 -7.68
C SER A 194 12.22 -10.47 -7.48
N GLU A 195 12.45 -9.20 -7.83
CA GLU A 195 13.72 -8.52 -7.59
C GLU A 195 13.79 -7.87 -6.21
N LEU A 196 12.68 -7.30 -5.72
CA LEU A 196 12.65 -6.54 -4.46
C LEU A 196 12.69 -7.46 -3.24
N LEU A 197 11.87 -8.51 -3.21
CA LEU A 197 11.64 -9.29 -2.00
C LEU A 197 12.88 -10.08 -1.55
N PRO A 198 13.70 -10.68 -2.43
CA PRO A 198 14.95 -11.28 -2.00
C PRO A 198 15.84 -10.25 -1.30
N LYS A 199 16.03 -9.05 -1.86
CA LYS A 199 16.85 -7.97 -1.26
C LYS A 199 16.40 -7.67 0.18
N GLN A 200 15.10 -7.51 0.40
CA GLN A 200 14.55 -7.27 1.73
C GLN A 200 14.81 -8.41 2.71
N VAL A 201 14.83 -9.68 2.25
CA VAL A 201 15.20 -10.79 3.12
C VAL A 201 16.69 -10.81 3.41
N TYR A 202 17.56 -10.47 2.45
CA TYR A 202 19.01 -10.37 2.67
C TYR A 202 19.40 -9.26 3.66
N GLU A 203 18.62 -8.18 3.75
CA GLU A 203 18.85 -7.10 4.72
C GLU A 203 18.64 -7.52 6.17
N VAL A 204 17.69 -8.43 6.42
CA VAL A 204 17.33 -8.92 7.76
C VAL A 204 17.87 -10.33 8.01
N GLU A 205 18.40 -10.98 6.97
CA GLU A 205 18.90 -12.36 6.85
C GLU A 205 17.89 -13.47 7.15
N ARG A 206 16.98 -13.26 8.11
CA ARG A 206 16.00 -14.25 8.55
C ARG A 206 14.74 -13.56 9.07
N GLN A 207 13.59 -13.88 8.47
CA GLN A 207 12.31 -13.36 8.95
C GLN A 207 11.14 -14.32 8.66
N PRO A 208 10.09 -14.33 9.50
CA PRO A 208 8.86 -15.03 9.17
C PRO A 208 8.23 -14.47 7.89
N PHE A 209 7.64 -15.31 7.04
CA PHE A 209 6.91 -14.86 5.86
C PHE A 209 5.78 -13.89 6.21
N LEU A 210 5.08 -14.13 7.33
CA LEU A 210 4.07 -13.20 7.85
C LEU A 210 4.66 -11.83 8.22
N GLY A 211 5.92 -11.78 8.65
CA GLY A 211 6.65 -10.53 8.93
C GLY A 211 6.87 -9.73 7.65
N LEU A 212 7.39 -10.38 6.61
CA LEU A 212 7.56 -9.79 5.27
C LEU A 212 6.22 -9.23 4.74
N MET A 213 5.16 -10.04 4.80
CA MET A 213 3.82 -9.63 4.36
C MET A 213 3.29 -8.45 5.17
N SER A 214 3.49 -8.43 6.49
CA SER A 214 3.00 -7.34 7.34
C SER A 214 3.67 -6.00 7.01
N GLY A 215 4.96 -6.01 6.64
CA GLY A 215 5.69 -4.83 6.18
C GLY A 215 5.29 -4.40 4.77
N LEU A 216 5.01 -5.34 3.87
CA LEU A 216 4.71 -5.07 2.47
C LEU A 216 3.26 -4.65 2.23
N THR A 217 2.30 -5.20 2.97
CA THR A 217 0.89 -5.20 2.54
C THR A 217 0.24 -3.82 2.45
N ASN A 218 0.72 -2.82 3.19
CA ASN A 218 0.19 -1.46 3.07
C ASN A 218 0.63 -0.76 1.77
N TYR A 219 1.62 -1.34 1.09
CA TYR A 219 2.42 -0.66 0.10
C TYR A 219 2.38 -1.38 -1.25
N THR A 220 1.43 -2.28 -1.47
CA THR A 220 1.36 -3.06 -2.71
C THR A 220 -0.08 -3.41 -3.04
N MET A 221 -0.40 -3.54 -4.33
CA MET A 221 -1.63 -4.17 -4.81
C MET A 221 -1.60 -5.70 -4.68
N ALA A 222 -0.41 -6.29 -4.46
CA ALA A 222 -0.25 -7.73 -4.36
C ALA A 222 -0.99 -8.32 -3.14
N ASP A 223 -1.75 -9.39 -3.39
CA ASP A 223 -2.20 -10.30 -2.36
C ASP A 223 -1.12 -11.34 -2.02
N GLU A 224 -1.34 -12.15 -0.99
CA GLU A 224 -0.37 -13.15 -0.53
C GLU A 224 0.01 -14.15 -1.64
N LEU A 225 -0.93 -14.49 -2.53
CA LEU A 225 -0.67 -15.41 -3.63
C LEU A 225 0.38 -14.83 -4.59
N ARG A 226 0.23 -13.57 -4.99
CA ARG A 226 1.14 -12.89 -5.92
C ARG A 226 2.52 -12.71 -5.33
N VAL A 227 2.61 -12.37 -4.05
CA VAL A 227 3.90 -12.31 -3.34
C VAL A 227 4.59 -13.67 -3.35
N LYS A 228 3.85 -14.75 -3.09
CA LYS A 228 4.41 -16.11 -3.16
C LYS A 228 4.83 -16.50 -4.57
N GLN A 229 4.09 -16.10 -5.58
CA GLN A 229 4.46 -16.33 -6.99
C GLN A 229 5.72 -15.55 -7.37
N ALA A 230 5.89 -14.32 -6.88
CA ALA A 230 7.11 -13.54 -7.10
C ALA A 230 8.35 -14.21 -6.47
N LEU A 231 8.16 -14.96 -5.38
CA LEU A 231 9.22 -15.74 -4.72
C LEU A 231 9.45 -17.14 -5.35
N ASP A 232 8.68 -17.56 -6.35
CA ASP A 232 8.76 -18.93 -6.88
C ASP A 232 10.16 -19.29 -7.38
N ILE A 233 10.73 -18.43 -8.24
CA ILE A 233 12.04 -18.68 -8.86
C ILE A 233 13.13 -18.67 -7.78
N ALA A 234 13.21 -17.61 -6.96
CA ALA A 234 14.24 -17.48 -5.93
C ALA A 234 14.25 -18.67 -4.94
N VAL A 235 13.09 -19.20 -4.58
CA VAL A 235 13.01 -20.38 -3.71
C VAL A 235 13.42 -21.67 -4.43
N ALA A 236 13.05 -21.80 -5.71
CA ALA A 236 13.36 -22.97 -6.53
C ALA A 236 14.86 -23.07 -6.87
N THR A 237 15.50 -21.95 -7.21
CA THR A 237 16.95 -21.85 -7.49
C THR A 237 17.79 -21.90 -6.21
N GLY A 238 17.19 -21.54 -5.07
CA GLY A 238 17.88 -21.48 -3.79
C GLY A 238 18.55 -20.15 -3.51
N ASP A 239 18.29 -19.10 -4.31
CA ASP A 239 18.66 -17.72 -4.02
C ASP A 239 17.98 -17.21 -2.74
N LEU A 240 16.84 -17.81 -2.38
CA LEU A 240 16.14 -17.65 -1.12
C LEU A 240 15.78 -19.02 -0.54
N LEU A 241 15.94 -19.22 0.76
CA LEU A 241 15.45 -20.42 1.44
C LEU A 241 14.12 -20.12 2.13
N ALA A 242 13.16 -21.03 1.97
CA ALA A 242 11.94 -21.02 2.76
C ALA A 242 11.79 -22.37 3.47
N VAL A 243 11.63 -22.32 4.79
CA VAL A 243 11.53 -23.50 5.65
C VAL A 243 10.32 -23.41 6.57
N ASP A 244 9.81 -24.55 7.03
CA ASP A 244 8.77 -24.53 8.08
C ASP A 244 9.24 -23.84 9.36
N LYS A 245 8.30 -23.52 10.25
CA LYS A 245 8.57 -22.87 11.55
C LYS A 245 9.64 -23.57 12.41
N ASN A 246 9.90 -24.87 12.18
CA ASN A 246 10.87 -25.67 12.91
C ASN A 246 12.20 -25.85 12.15
N GLY A 247 12.31 -25.31 10.93
CA GLY A 247 13.47 -25.49 10.06
C GLY A 247 13.61 -26.88 9.43
N LYS A 248 12.62 -27.77 9.57
CA LYS A 248 12.76 -29.18 9.18
C LYS A 248 12.45 -29.42 7.70
N THR A 249 11.41 -28.78 7.20
CA THR A 249 10.93 -28.97 5.83
C THR A 249 11.26 -27.75 4.98
N ARG A 250 12.08 -27.94 3.94
CA ARG A 250 12.35 -26.91 2.92
C ARG A 250 11.24 -26.87 1.87
N ARG A 251 10.81 -25.68 1.49
CA ARG A 251 9.89 -25.42 0.38
C ARG A 251 10.64 -25.47 -0.95
N ARG A 252 9.99 -25.98 -1.99
CA ARG A 252 10.58 -26.09 -3.35
C ARG A 252 10.20 -24.95 -4.28
N LYS A 253 9.18 -24.16 -3.91
CA LYS A 253 8.70 -22.99 -4.64
C LYS A 253 7.97 -22.05 -3.68
N GLY A 254 7.94 -20.76 -4.00
CA GLY A 254 7.29 -19.71 -3.22
C GLY A 254 5.80 -19.94 -2.96
N THR A 255 5.06 -20.44 -3.94
CA THR A 255 3.63 -20.82 -3.82
C THR A 255 3.36 -21.93 -2.81
N SER A 256 4.39 -22.67 -2.37
CA SER A 256 4.26 -23.67 -1.29
C SER A 256 4.51 -23.10 0.12
N ILE A 257 4.91 -21.83 0.22
CA ILE A 257 5.14 -21.14 1.49
C ILE A 257 3.82 -21.03 2.28
N LYS A 258 3.89 -21.35 3.57
CA LYS A 258 2.83 -21.13 4.55
C LYS A 258 3.10 -19.86 5.34
N SER A 259 2.06 -19.27 5.94
CA SER A 259 2.17 -18.04 6.73
C SER A 259 3.15 -18.14 7.91
N THR A 260 3.36 -19.34 8.45
CA THR A 260 4.25 -19.61 9.59
C THR A 260 5.67 -19.99 9.19
N ASP A 261 5.95 -20.08 7.90
CA ASP A 261 7.29 -20.42 7.41
C ASP A 261 8.27 -19.26 7.61
N ILE A 262 9.54 -19.61 7.67
CA ILE A 262 10.66 -18.68 7.81
C ILE A 262 11.37 -18.55 6.47
N LEU A 263 11.57 -17.31 6.03
CA LEU A 263 12.44 -16.96 4.92
C LEU A 263 13.85 -16.72 5.45
N ILE A 264 14.84 -17.24 4.75
CA ILE A 264 16.25 -17.18 5.13
C ILE A 264 17.05 -16.81 3.88
N ALA A 265 17.91 -15.80 4.00
CA ALA A 265 18.93 -15.49 3.03
C ALA A 265 20.06 -16.55 3.11
N PRO A 266 20.32 -17.31 2.03
CA PRO A 266 21.45 -18.23 1.99
C PRO A 266 22.79 -17.51 2.27
N PRO A 267 23.79 -18.21 2.84
CA PRO A 267 25.12 -17.64 3.06
C PRO A 267 25.84 -17.23 1.76
N GLN A 268 25.58 -17.93 0.66
CA GLN A 268 26.09 -17.57 -0.65
C GLN A 268 25.23 -16.46 -1.24
N ARG A 269 25.81 -15.25 -1.33
CA ARG A 269 25.14 -14.10 -1.95
C ARG A 269 25.18 -14.25 -3.48
N PRO A 270 24.04 -14.18 -4.18
CA PRO A 270 24.04 -14.16 -5.63
C PRO A 270 24.78 -12.92 -6.15
N ILE A 271 25.61 -13.12 -7.18
CA ILE A 271 26.50 -12.09 -7.74
C ILE A 271 25.73 -10.84 -8.25
N PHE A 272 24.45 -10.98 -8.56
CA PHE A 272 23.60 -9.91 -9.10
C PHE A 272 22.70 -9.19 -8.07
N PHE A 273 22.96 -9.31 -6.77
CA PHE A 273 22.19 -8.63 -5.72
C PHE A 273 23.10 -7.79 -4.80
N VAL A 274 23.63 -6.65 -5.27
CA VAL A 274 24.33 -5.72 -4.37
C VAL A 274 24.12 -4.24 -4.76
N PRO A 275 23.32 -3.46 -3.99
CA PRO A 275 23.71 -2.09 -3.64
C PRO A 275 24.79 -2.16 -2.53
N PRO A 276 25.78 -1.24 -2.54
CA PRO A 276 26.97 -1.36 -1.72
C PRO A 276 26.65 -1.35 -0.22
N LEU A 277 27.38 -2.20 0.53
CA LEU A 277 27.42 -2.15 1.99
C LEU A 277 27.78 -0.74 2.44
N LYS A 278 26.86 -0.04 3.12
CA LYS A 278 27.22 1.09 3.98
C LYS A 278 28.10 0.52 5.09
N LYS A 279 29.42 0.67 4.96
CA LYS A 279 30.33 0.52 6.10
C LYS A 279 29.86 1.50 7.17
N SER A 280 29.47 0.98 8.33
CA SER A 280 29.44 1.78 9.55
C SER A 280 30.86 2.25 9.79
N SER A 281 31.07 3.56 9.73
CA SER A 281 32.28 4.19 10.26
C SER A 281 32.27 4.02 11.78
N SER A 282 32.77 2.89 12.26
CA SER A 282 33.45 2.84 13.55
C SER A 282 34.93 3.02 13.27
N GLU A 283 35.46 4.20 13.57
CA GLU A 283 36.73 4.36 14.27
C GLU A 283 37.03 5.86 14.53
N ASN A 284 37.35 6.10 15.81
CA ASN A 284 37.87 7.29 16.50
C ASN A 284 36.92 8.46 16.78
#